data_AF-Q1ZU16-F1
#
_entry.id   AF-Q1ZU16-F1
#
_cell.length_a   1.000
_cell.length_b   1.000
_cell.length_c   1.000
_cell.angle_alpha   90.00
_cell.angle_beta   90.00
_cell.angle_gamma   90.00
#
_symmetry.space_group_name_H-M   'P 1'
#
loop_
_entity.id
_entity.type
_entity.pdbx_description
1 polymer ?
#
loop_
_entity_poly.entity_id
_entity_poly.type
_entity_poly.pdbx_seq_one_letter_code
_entity_poly.pdbx_strand_id
1 'polypeptide(L)'
;MQRKMTPLALIISFLFAATAHAASSDTDYKNIQIGQDISRAPIVSNTTKTNSNTLIGNKISYDGNDNIILGNNSQLLNNSGGNVALGNNADIQGSNGVAIGNNAKTNGSSVNGVAIGSSSKAANGSSIAIGDNATGAYDGLAIGNDATANGNAAVSLGIHSDAYQQGVSIGSNAMSASTGVALGENSQSWDGQISVGRAGSATQSAITRRIENVHAGVALTDAVNVSQLTNVKNTLGGEISNNAKNITNNTNHINTNSSGIASNAKNITSNTNDIAGNSTRIESNTSGIDNNAKNITNNTTHINTNTSDITRNTNDIAGNSTRIDSNISGIDSNAKNITSNTTHINTNTSGIASNTIKIKSSYRDIANNRTSIHTNASSIGNNDNSITNNTTHINTNTYDIKHLRNQSINYTNEQTKYYYNKSHQYTNEKAQQTLNNADNYTDQKVKQLSNEFNDKLDKLRKKENAGIAAAMAMSVITVKQDHKYNIGMGLGYYGDQDAIAIGTKINTSKNSILSLDTSYDSSHDFGVAAGMTFGFN
;
A
#
# COMPACT_ATOMS: atom_id res chain seq x y z
N MET A 1 123.92 86.91 0.80
CA MET A 1 123.46 88.05 -0.02
C MET A 1 122.88 89.09 0.93
N GLN A 2 123.53 90.27 0.99
CA GLN A 2 123.15 91.54 1.66
C GLN A 2 122.79 91.49 3.17
N ARG A 3 123.73 91.78 4.09
CA ARG A 3 124.19 93.12 4.56
C ARG A 3 123.04 94.10 4.89
N LYS A 4 122.95 94.48 6.18
CA LYS A 4 123.02 95.88 6.63
C LYS A 4 123.51 95.96 8.07
N MET A 5 124.60 96.72 8.23
CA MET A 5 125.30 97.09 9.46
C MET A 5 124.89 98.50 9.89
N THR A 6 124.72 98.69 11.21
CA THR A 6 125.21 99.81 12.09
C THR A 6 124.78 101.27 11.79
N PRO A 7 124.86 102.24 12.74
CA PRO A 7 126.10 102.78 13.37
C PRO A 7 126.04 102.81 14.93
N LEU A 8 127.15 102.76 15.70
CA LEU A 8 128.16 103.81 15.98
C LEU A 8 127.51 105.04 16.69
N ALA A 9 127.99 105.67 17.76
CA ALA A 9 129.28 105.80 18.41
C ALA A 9 129.08 106.50 19.78
N LEU A 10 129.97 106.33 20.76
CA LEU A 10 130.67 107.47 21.38
C LEU A 10 131.90 107.03 22.18
N ILE A 11 133.03 107.59 21.77
CA ILE A 11 134.38 107.58 22.36
C ILE A 11 134.51 108.84 23.25
N ILE A 12 135.58 108.93 24.08
CA ILE A 12 136.22 110.13 24.70
C ILE A 12 136.14 110.07 26.25
N SER A 13 137.20 110.11 27.07
CA SER A 13 138.63 110.40 26.87
C SER A 13 139.48 110.24 28.15
N PHE A 14 140.78 109.93 27.96
CA PHE A 14 142.03 110.36 28.65
C PHE A 14 142.08 110.41 30.20
N LEU A 15 142.98 109.75 30.96
CA LEU A 15 144.44 109.49 30.91
C LEU A 15 145.36 110.71 31.28
N PHE A 16 146.03 110.55 32.44
CA PHE A 16 147.21 111.23 33.04
C PHE A 16 147.11 112.64 33.64
N ALA A 17 147.31 112.75 34.97
CA ALA A 17 148.58 113.19 35.58
C ALA A 17 148.59 113.20 37.14
N ALA A 18 149.73 112.77 37.69
CA ALA A 18 150.40 113.23 38.92
C ALA A 18 150.00 112.71 40.33
N THR A 19 150.87 111.80 40.80
CA THR A 19 151.60 111.78 42.09
C THR A 19 150.87 111.50 43.42
N ALA A 20 151.43 110.46 44.06
CA ALA A 20 151.80 110.36 45.47
C ALA A 20 151.01 109.35 46.34
N HIS A 21 151.82 108.56 47.04
CA HIS A 21 151.56 107.83 48.27
C HIS A 21 150.85 106.47 48.20
N ALA A 22 151.63 105.48 48.64
CA ALA A 22 151.26 104.10 48.86
C ALA A 22 150.15 103.96 49.91
N ALA A 23 149.07 103.26 49.56
CA ALA A 23 148.29 102.35 50.42
C ALA A 23 147.03 101.84 49.70
N SER A 24 146.95 100.52 49.45
CA SER A 24 145.75 99.73 49.09
C SER A 24 145.04 100.10 47.76
N SER A 25 144.56 99.21 46.91
CA SER A 25 144.00 97.88 47.09
C SER A 25 144.10 97.14 45.75
N ASP A 26 145.05 96.20 45.63
CA ASP A 26 145.06 95.25 44.52
C ASP A 26 144.41 93.97 45.08
N THR A 27 143.13 93.76 44.76
CA THR A 27 142.39 92.58 45.22
C THR A 27 142.97 91.32 44.55
N ASP A 28 143.76 90.62 45.36
CA ASP A 28 144.18 89.22 45.25
C ASP A 28 143.19 88.30 44.50
N TYR A 29 143.69 87.65 43.45
CA TYR A 29 143.37 86.26 43.16
C TYR A 29 144.68 85.47 42.99
N LYS A 30 145.42 85.30 44.08
CA LYS A 30 146.39 84.21 44.20
C LYS A 30 145.63 82.88 44.33
N ASN A 31 145.27 82.24 43.21
CA ASN A 31 144.51 80.98 43.24
C ASN A 31 145.27 79.76 42.69
N ILE A 32 146.57 79.64 43.01
CA ILE A 32 147.14 78.33 43.36
C ILE A 32 147.74 78.48 44.75
N GLN A 33 146.86 78.47 45.74
CA GLN A 33 147.25 78.38 47.14
C GLN A 33 147.34 76.87 47.45
N ILE A 34 148.56 76.32 47.47
CA ILE A 34 148.80 74.97 48.00
C ILE A 34 148.55 75.08 49.52
N GLY A 35 147.46 74.46 50.00
CA GLY A 35 146.86 74.72 51.30
C GLY A 35 147.77 74.47 52.51
N GLN A 36 147.51 75.16 53.63
CA GLN A 36 148.35 75.15 54.84
C GLN A 36 148.04 74.05 55.87
N ASP A 37 147.09 73.15 55.60
CA ASP A 37 146.77 72.01 56.50
C ASP A 37 146.42 70.77 55.67
N ILE A 38 147.45 70.16 55.07
CA ILE A 38 147.35 68.83 54.45
C ILE A 38 147.80 67.82 55.51
N SER A 39 146.85 67.20 56.21
CA SER A 39 147.17 66.14 57.17
C SER A 39 147.50 64.85 56.42
N ARG A 40 148.79 64.64 56.11
CA ARG A 40 149.34 63.33 55.76
C ARG A 40 150.66 63.11 56.51
N ALA A 41 150.89 61.89 56.97
CA ALA A 41 152.18 61.39 57.44
C ALA A 41 153.34 61.83 56.50
N PRO A 42 154.59 61.94 56.99
CA PRO A 42 155.57 62.96 56.60
C PRO A 42 155.86 63.01 55.09
N ILE A 43 156.00 64.24 54.61
CA ILE A 43 156.52 64.57 53.28
C ILE A 43 158.00 64.17 53.24
N VAL A 44 158.34 63.13 52.49
CA VAL A 44 159.72 62.84 52.08
C VAL A 44 159.79 62.92 50.56
N SER A 45 160.59 63.86 50.07
CA SER A 45 160.96 63.94 48.66
C SER A 45 161.96 62.84 48.30
N ASN A 46 161.68 62.19 47.17
CA ASN A 46 162.56 61.42 46.27
C ASN A 46 162.56 59.87 46.37
N THR A 47 162.26 59.27 45.22
CA THR A 47 162.51 57.89 44.74
C THR A 47 161.89 56.67 45.46
N THR A 48 161.07 55.94 44.68
CA THR A 48 160.58 54.56 44.86
C THR A 48 159.62 54.26 46.03
N LYS A 49 158.35 54.69 45.91
CA LYS A 49 157.10 53.92 46.16
C LYS A 49 155.81 54.75 45.88
N THR A 50 155.15 54.43 44.77
CA THR A 50 153.69 54.16 44.60
C THR A 50 152.56 55.21 44.75
N ASN A 51 152.72 56.50 45.09
CA ASN A 51 151.55 57.34 45.42
C ASN A 51 151.37 58.64 44.57
N SER A 52 150.61 58.63 43.46
CA SER A 52 150.45 59.74 42.48
C SER A 52 149.19 60.64 42.67
N ASN A 53 149.06 61.33 43.80
CA ASN A 53 147.87 62.16 44.08
C ASN A 53 148.04 63.64 43.63
N THR A 54 146.97 64.26 43.11
CA THR A 54 146.87 65.70 42.82
C THR A 54 145.94 66.38 43.83
N LEU A 55 146.43 67.36 44.58
CA LEU A 55 145.71 67.97 45.70
C LEU A 55 145.76 69.50 45.65
N ILE A 56 144.60 70.16 45.63
CA ILE A 56 144.49 71.63 45.70
C ILE A 56 143.31 72.01 46.60
N GLY A 57 143.57 72.74 47.69
CA GLY A 57 142.55 73.16 48.67
C GLY A 57 143.03 73.03 50.11
N ASN A 58 142.18 73.41 51.07
CA ASN A 58 142.46 73.39 52.50
C ASN A 58 141.72 72.25 53.22
N LYS A 59 142.32 71.68 54.28
CA LYS A 59 141.71 70.64 55.14
C LYS A 59 141.27 69.38 54.38
N ILE A 60 142.10 68.93 53.45
CA ILE A 60 141.86 67.70 52.69
C ILE A 60 142.30 66.50 53.53
N SER A 61 141.41 65.53 53.72
CA SER A 61 141.72 64.25 54.35
C SER A 61 141.56 63.13 53.33
N TYR A 62 142.57 62.29 53.15
CA TYR A 62 142.54 61.26 52.12
C TYR A 62 143.41 60.05 52.47
N ASP A 63 143.05 58.92 51.88
CA ASP A 63 143.79 57.66 51.88
C ASP A 63 143.92 57.12 50.44
N GLY A 64 144.91 56.25 50.21
CA GLY A 64 145.18 55.65 48.90
C GLY A 64 145.93 56.53 47.89
N ASN A 65 146.04 56.01 46.67
CA ASN A 65 146.90 56.53 45.59
C ASN A 65 146.10 56.93 44.34
N ASP A 66 146.73 57.64 43.40
CA ASP A 66 146.15 58.06 42.11
C ASP A 66 144.83 58.87 42.22
N ASN A 67 144.71 59.66 43.27
CA ASN A 67 143.55 60.51 43.55
C ASN A 67 143.71 61.94 42.98
N ILE A 68 142.62 62.53 42.50
CA ILE A 68 142.50 63.96 42.14
C ILE A 68 141.54 64.62 43.12
N ILE A 69 142.02 65.56 43.91
CA ILE A 69 141.22 66.31 44.90
C ILE A 69 141.41 67.81 44.70
N LEU A 70 140.35 68.51 44.29
CA LEU A 70 140.29 69.97 44.17
C LEU A 70 139.11 70.50 44.99
N GLY A 71 139.36 71.14 46.13
CA GLY A 71 138.32 71.69 47.00
C GLY A 71 138.71 71.76 48.47
N ASN A 72 138.00 72.59 49.23
CA ASN A 72 138.20 72.71 50.68
C ASN A 72 137.38 71.67 51.46
N ASN A 73 137.93 71.13 52.55
CA ASN A 73 137.32 70.13 53.44
C ASN A 73 136.90 68.80 52.79
N SER A 74 137.51 68.42 51.67
CA SER A 74 137.19 67.16 50.99
C SER A 74 137.73 65.94 51.76
N GLN A 75 136.97 64.84 51.77
CA GLN A 75 137.27 63.64 52.56
C GLN A 75 137.27 62.36 51.70
N LEU A 76 138.34 61.57 51.80
CA LEU A 76 138.55 60.33 51.06
C LEU A 76 139.11 59.24 51.99
N LEU A 77 138.33 58.81 52.99
CA LEU A 77 138.86 58.16 54.20
C LEU A 77 139.01 56.62 54.18
N ASN A 78 138.50 55.90 53.16
CA ASN A 78 138.45 54.43 53.15
C ASN A 78 138.75 53.80 51.77
N ASN A 79 139.85 54.18 51.10
CA ASN A 79 139.95 54.00 49.65
C ASN A 79 141.24 53.34 49.11
N SER A 80 141.04 52.47 48.10
CA SER A 80 142.07 51.75 47.33
C SER A 80 142.80 52.62 46.28
N GLY A 81 142.27 53.82 45.95
CA GLY A 81 142.85 54.77 44.99
C GLY A 81 142.01 55.03 43.74
N GLY A 82 142.43 55.96 42.88
CA GLY A 82 141.81 56.26 41.58
C GLY A 82 140.57 57.17 41.61
N ASN A 83 140.45 58.04 42.62
CA ASN A 83 139.24 58.84 42.85
C ASN A 83 139.34 60.26 42.28
N VAL A 84 138.19 60.86 41.96
CA VAL A 84 138.10 62.26 41.51
C VAL A 84 137.11 63.03 42.38
N ALA A 85 137.62 63.84 43.31
CA ALA A 85 136.84 64.74 44.15
C ALA A 85 137.07 66.21 43.73
N LEU A 86 136.05 66.87 43.18
CA LEU A 86 136.13 68.26 42.72
C LEU A 86 134.98 69.09 43.30
N GLY A 87 135.25 69.90 44.31
CA GLY A 87 134.27 70.76 44.98
C GLY A 87 134.50 70.83 46.49
N ASN A 88 134.02 71.90 47.12
CA ASN A 88 134.09 72.04 48.57
C ASN A 88 133.25 70.94 49.25
N ASN A 89 133.80 70.32 50.29
CA ASN A 89 133.21 69.21 51.06
C ASN A 89 132.87 67.96 50.22
N ALA A 90 133.52 67.76 49.06
CA ALA A 90 133.36 66.52 48.30
C ALA A 90 133.86 65.33 49.14
N ASP A 91 133.05 64.28 49.27
CA ASP A 91 133.28 63.14 50.17
C ASP A 91 133.19 61.81 49.40
N ILE A 92 134.30 61.11 49.23
CA ILE A 92 134.35 59.81 48.54
C ILE A 92 134.79 58.76 49.54
N GLN A 93 133.83 57.99 50.02
CA GLN A 93 134.07 56.97 51.03
C GLN A 93 134.29 55.58 50.43
N GLY A 94 133.80 55.29 49.22
CA GLY A 94 134.01 54.01 48.51
C GLY A 94 135.08 54.12 47.41
N SER A 95 135.51 53.00 46.79
CA SER A 95 136.66 52.98 45.85
C SER A 95 136.32 53.39 44.41
N ASN A 96 137.29 53.96 43.67
CA ASN A 96 137.17 54.39 42.27
C ASN A 96 136.02 55.38 42.01
N GLY A 97 135.70 56.22 43.00
CA GLY A 97 134.57 57.14 42.94
C GLY A 97 134.87 58.46 42.24
N VAL A 98 133.83 59.07 41.71
CA VAL A 98 133.84 60.43 41.17
C VAL A 98 132.82 61.27 41.95
N ALA A 99 133.27 62.29 42.67
CA ALA A 99 132.42 63.27 43.35
C ALA A 99 132.75 64.68 42.86
N ILE A 100 131.91 65.25 42.00
CA ILE A 100 132.14 66.57 41.39
C ILE A 100 130.96 67.49 41.76
N GLY A 101 131.19 68.43 42.68
CA GLY A 101 130.20 69.39 43.16
C GLY A 101 130.40 69.75 44.63
N ASN A 102 129.79 70.85 45.07
CA ASN A 102 129.75 71.20 46.48
C ASN A 102 128.98 70.13 47.27
N ASN A 103 129.56 69.53 48.30
CA ASN A 103 128.98 68.39 49.06
C ASN A 103 128.65 67.14 48.22
N ALA A 104 129.20 66.98 47.01
CA ALA A 104 129.02 65.77 46.23
C ALA A 104 129.62 64.57 46.98
N LYS A 105 128.91 63.43 47.00
CA LYS A 105 129.25 62.32 47.87
C LYS A 105 129.15 60.95 47.21
N THR A 106 130.15 60.11 47.41
CA THR A 106 130.04 58.67 47.24
C THR A 106 130.21 57.99 48.61
N ASN A 107 129.32 57.09 48.97
CA ASN A 107 129.33 56.39 50.26
C ASN A 107 130.32 55.20 50.28
N GLY A 108 130.64 54.68 51.47
CA GLY A 108 131.63 53.61 51.66
C GLY A 108 131.34 52.33 50.87
N SER A 109 130.06 51.99 50.75
CA SER A 109 129.59 50.83 50.01
C SER A 109 129.49 51.06 48.49
N SER A 110 129.91 52.22 47.98
CA SER A 110 129.81 52.59 46.57
C SER A 110 131.16 52.42 45.85
N VAL A 111 131.32 51.31 45.14
CA VAL A 111 132.49 51.05 44.28
C VAL A 111 132.16 51.50 42.86
N ASN A 112 133.02 52.33 42.25
CA ASN A 112 132.79 53.00 40.96
C ASN A 112 131.60 53.99 40.97
N GLY A 113 131.23 54.51 42.14
CA GLY A 113 130.14 55.47 42.27
C GLY A 113 130.44 56.81 41.59
N VAL A 114 129.45 57.38 40.92
CA VAL A 114 129.57 58.70 40.26
C VAL A 114 128.52 59.64 40.82
N ALA A 115 128.95 60.72 41.48
CA ALA A 115 128.14 61.80 42.01
C ALA A 115 128.60 63.12 41.36
N ILE A 116 127.80 63.68 40.46
CA ILE A 116 128.13 64.93 39.74
C ILE A 116 126.97 65.92 39.92
N GLY A 117 127.22 67.03 40.60
CA GLY A 117 126.22 68.02 40.99
C GLY A 117 126.37 68.39 42.46
N SER A 118 125.93 69.58 42.83
CA SER A 118 125.90 69.99 44.24
C SER A 118 125.02 69.03 45.04
N SER A 119 125.49 68.58 46.20
CA SER A 119 124.82 67.62 47.09
C SER A 119 124.39 66.29 46.43
N SER A 120 124.92 65.98 45.24
CA SER A 120 124.65 64.71 44.56
C SER A 120 125.25 63.54 45.34
N LYS A 121 124.60 62.37 45.27
CA LYS A 121 124.95 61.22 46.12
C LYS A 121 124.88 59.88 45.39
N ALA A 122 126.04 59.25 45.23
CA ALA A 122 126.14 57.83 44.92
C ALA A 122 126.17 57.03 46.23
N ALA A 123 125.01 56.51 46.64
CA ALA A 123 124.78 56.02 47.99
C ALA A 123 125.24 54.58 48.25
N ASN A 124 125.22 53.67 47.27
CA ASN A 124 125.63 52.26 47.41
C ASN A 124 125.85 51.64 46.02
N GLY A 125 126.75 50.64 45.90
CA GLY A 125 127.02 49.95 44.63
C GLY A 125 127.70 50.83 43.59
N SER A 126 127.64 50.45 42.32
CA SER A 126 128.12 51.25 41.18
C SER A 126 127.09 52.28 40.71
N SER A 127 126.42 52.94 41.67
CA SER A 127 125.36 53.89 41.37
C SER A 127 125.87 55.20 40.77
N ILE A 128 125.03 55.83 39.96
CA ILE A 128 125.31 57.07 39.25
C ILE A 128 124.24 58.10 39.63
N ALA A 129 124.67 59.27 40.05
CA ALA A 129 123.85 60.42 40.41
C ALA A 129 124.39 61.68 39.73
N ILE A 130 123.66 62.22 38.76
CA ILE A 130 124.05 63.39 37.98
C ILE A 130 122.94 64.44 38.05
N GLY A 131 123.18 65.53 38.75
CA GLY A 131 122.23 66.61 39.00
C GLY A 131 122.36 67.16 40.43
N ASP A 132 121.92 68.40 40.65
CA ASP A 132 121.86 68.95 42.01
C ASP A 132 120.89 68.12 42.86
N ASN A 133 121.36 67.67 44.03
CA ASN A 133 120.65 66.78 44.95
C ASN A 133 120.19 65.42 44.36
N ALA A 134 120.76 64.99 43.23
CA ALA A 134 120.45 63.68 42.65
C ALA A 134 120.98 62.56 43.56
N THR A 135 120.22 61.46 43.71
CA THR A 135 120.61 60.31 44.52
C THR A 135 120.46 58.99 43.76
N GLY A 136 121.56 58.28 43.56
CA GLY A 136 121.57 56.91 43.04
C GLY A 136 121.98 55.93 44.13
N ALA A 137 121.19 54.90 44.39
CA ALA A 137 121.47 53.85 45.36
C ALA A 137 121.38 52.46 44.71
N TYR A 138 122.08 51.47 45.25
CA TYR A 138 121.98 50.05 44.85
C TYR A 138 122.10 49.83 43.34
N ASP A 139 123.19 50.30 42.73
CA ASP A 139 123.43 50.26 41.27
C ASP A 139 122.43 51.08 40.44
N GLY A 140 121.66 51.98 41.07
CA GLY A 140 120.70 52.85 40.42
C GLY A 140 121.33 54.02 39.64
N LEU A 141 120.62 54.46 38.61
CA LEU A 141 120.97 55.59 37.75
C LEU A 141 119.98 56.75 37.98
N ALA A 142 120.44 57.83 38.59
CA ALA A 142 119.68 59.07 38.76
C ALA A 142 120.31 60.19 37.93
N ILE A 143 119.56 60.74 36.98
CA ILE A 143 119.97 61.88 36.15
C ILE A 143 118.86 62.93 36.15
N GLY A 144 119.16 64.12 36.68
CA GLY A 144 118.24 65.24 36.83
C GLY A 144 118.36 65.87 38.22
N ASN A 145 118.03 67.15 38.34
CA ASN A 145 117.94 67.79 39.64
C ASN A 145 116.84 67.12 40.48
N ASP A 146 117.18 66.77 41.73
CA ASP A 146 116.33 66.01 42.66
C ASP A 146 115.88 64.64 42.11
N ALA A 147 116.56 64.09 41.09
CA ALA A 147 116.28 62.76 40.60
C ALA A 147 116.75 61.70 41.60
N THR A 148 115.90 60.73 41.87
CA THR A 148 116.13 59.71 42.89
C THR A 148 115.94 58.32 42.31
N ALA A 149 116.98 57.49 42.34
CA ALA A 149 116.96 56.07 42.01
C ALA A 149 117.33 55.28 43.27
N ASN A 150 116.32 54.98 44.09
CA ASN A 150 116.50 54.42 45.44
C ASN A 150 116.39 52.90 45.52
N GLY A 151 116.13 52.24 44.41
CA GLY A 151 115.99 50.79 44.35
C GLY A 151 117.10 50.09 43.56
N ASN A 152 117.18 48.77 43.71
CA ASN A 152 118.16 47.93 43.01
C ASN A 152 118.02 48.07 41.48
N ALA A 153 119.08 48.56 40.83
CA ALA A 153 119.13 48.83 39.38
C ALA A 153 118.01 49.76 38.87
N ALA A 154 117.45 50.62 39.74
CA ALA A 154 116.42 51.57 39.36
C ALA A 154 116.97 52.65 38.42
N VAL A 155 116.13 53.15 37.52
CA VAL A 155 116.50 54.23 36.58
C VAL A 155 115.55 55.40 36.78
N SER A 156 116.12 56.58 37.08
CA SER A 156 115.40 57.81 37.31
C SER A 156 115.99 58.93 36.45
N LEU A 157 115.29 59.29 35.37
CA LEU A 157 115.73 60.24 34.37
C LEU A 157 114.72 61.38 34.25
N GLY A 158 115.04 62.53 34.83
CA GLY A 158 114.19 63.72 34.82
C GLY A 158 114.22 64.49 36.14
N ILE A 159 113.89 65.78 36.10
CA ILE A 159 113.84 66.63 37.29
C ILE A 159 112.72 66.13 38.23
N HIS A 160 113.04 65.94 39.52
CA HIS A 160 112.15 65.34 40.53
C HIS A 160 111.61 63.94 40.15
N SER A 161 112.31 63.20 39.28
CA SER A 161 111.93 61.81 38.98
C SER A 161 112.29 60.89 40.15
N ASP A 162 111.47 59.88 40.40
CA ASP A 162 111.63 58.99 41.54
C ASP A 162 111.39 57.54 41.15
N ALA A 163 112.40 56.69 41.30
CA ALA A 163 112.37 55.28 40.94
C ALA A 163 112.69 54.42 42.17
N TYR A 164 111.67 53.71 42.65
CA TYR A 164 111.75 52.77 43.77
C TYR A 164 111.93 51.33 43.25
N GLN A 165 112.59 50.48 44.04
CA GLN A 165 112.80 49.05 43.74
C GLN A 165 113.50 48.80 42.38
N GLN A 166 112.86 48.16 41.39
CA GLN A 166 113.43 47.94 40.04
C GLN A 166 112.75 48.86 39.00
N GLY A 167 112.19 49.99 39.46
CA GLY A 167 111.39 50.89 38.64
C GLY A 167 112.24 51.68 37.64
N VAL A 168 111.58 52.06 36.53
CA VAL A 168 112.14 52.97 35.53
C VAL A 168 111.23 54.20 35.41
N SER A 169 111.71 55.36 35.86
CA SER A 169 111.05 56.65 35.77
C SER A 169 111.73 57.53 34.73
N ILE A 170 111.05 57.86 33.64
CA ILE A 170 111.57 58.70 32.57
C ILE A 170 110.61 59.88 32.35
N GLY A 171 111.02 61.08 32.72
CA GLY A 171 110.24 62.31 32.66
C GLY A 171 110.23 63.06 33.98
N SER A 172 109.98 64.38 33.94
CA SER A 172 109.92 65.16 35.17
C SER A 172 108.74 64.74 36.04
N ASN A 173 108.96 64.59 37.36
CA ASN A 173 107.98 64.07 38.31
C ASN A 173 107.44 62.66 37.95
N ALA A 174 108.15 61.90 37.11
CA ALA A 174 107.80 60.51 36.83
C ALA A 174 108.15 59.64 38.03
N MET A 175 107.23 58.74 38.40
CA MET A 175 107.35 57.93 39.61
C MET A 175 107.10 56.46 39.30
N SER A 176 108.02 55.60 39.68
CA SER A 176 107.91 54.16 39.44
C SER A 176 108.27 53.35 40.69
N ALA A 177 107.64 52.18 40.84
CA ALA A 177 107.97 51.21 41.87
C ALA A 177 107.87 49.77 41.31
N SER A 178 108.31 48.78 42.10
CA SER A 178 108.38 47.37 41.68
C SER A 178 109.18 47.24 40.37
N THR A 179 108.67 46.53 39.37
CA THR A 179 109.24 46.41 38.02
C THR A 179 108.58 47.36 37.00
N GLY A 180 107.88 48.40 37.47
CA GLY A 180 107.09 49.30 36.63
C GLY A 180 107.91 50.32 35.84
N VAL A 181 107.37 50.74 34.69
CA VAL A 181 107.96 51.80 33.86
C VAL A 181 107.00 52.99 33.80
N ALA A 182 107.41 54.16 34.31
CA ALA A 182 106.69 55.41 34.16
C ALA A 182 107.32 56.26 33.05
N LEU A 183 106.59 56.48 31.96
CA LEU A 183 107.08 57.15 30.76
C LEU A 183 106.33 58.45 30.46
N GLY A 184 107.04 59.56 30.58
CA GLY A 184 106.56 60.92 30.37
C GLY A 184 106.34 61.67 31.69
N GLU A 185 106.28 63.00 31.60
CA GLU A 185 106.09 63.90 32.75
C GLU A 185 104.89 63.46 33.61
N ASN A 186 105.04 63.49 34.94
CA ASN A 186 103.99 63.18 35.90
C ASN A 186 103.41 61.74 35.80
N SER A 187 104.05 60.85 35.05
CA SER A 187 103.56 59.47 34.90
C SER A 187 103.86 58.66 36.15
N GLN A 188 102.96 57.76 36.52
CA GLN A 188 103.07 56.97 37.74
C GLN A 188 102.82 55.50 37.43
N SER A 189 103.78 54.64 37.77
CA SER A 189 103.66 53.19 37.68
C SER A 189 103.98 52.53 39.01
N TRP A 190 103.00 51.83 39.59
CA TRP A 190 103.11 51.31 40.96
C TRP A 190 103.14 49.78 41.04
N ASP A 191 102.72 49.08 40.00
CA ASP A 191 102.38 47.65 40.03
C ASP A 191 102.93 46.90 38.81
N GLY A 192 104.17 47.21 38.41
CA GLY A 192 104.85 46.50 37.32
C GLY A 192 104.38 46.84 35.90
N GLN A 193 103.41 47.75 35.72
CA GLN A 193 102.93 48.16 34.40
C GLN A 193 103.86 49.15 33.70
N ILE A 194 103.71 49.27 32.38
CA ILE A 194 104.16 50.46 31.65
C ILE A 194 103.04 51.50 31.72
N SER A 195 103.29 52.60 32.41
CA SER A 195 102.37 53.72 32.55
C SER A 195 102.86 54.92 31.75
N VAL A 196 102.01 55.40 30.83
CA VAL A 196 102.24 56.62 30.05
C VAL A 196 101.48 57.83 30.61
N GLY A 197 101.08 57.77 31.87
CA GLY A 197 100.26 58.78 32.53
C GLY A 197 100.05 58.49 34.01
N ARG A 198 99.01 59.04 34.63
CA ARG A 198 98.61 58.66 35.99
C ARG A 198 97.11 58.58 36.15
N ALA A 199 96.67 57.74 37.07
CA ALA A 199 95.29 57.76 37.53
C ALA A 199 95.00 59.09 38.25
N GLY A 200 93.76 59.57 38.12
CA GLY A 200 93.30 60.72 38.90
C GLY A 200 93.06 60.35 40.37
N SER A 201 93.23 61.31 41.26
CA SER A 201 92.89 61.21 42.68
C SER A 201 92.01 62.39 43.08
N ALA A 202 91.55 62.43 44.34
CA ALA A 202 90.80 63.57 44.87
C ALA A 202 91.57 64.91 44.79
N THR A 203 92.90 64.85 44.67
CA THR A 203 93.79 66.02 44.67
C THR A 203 94.56 66.20 43.37
N GLN A 204 94.44 65.29 42.39
CA GLN A 204 95.18 65.33 41.13
C GLN A 204 94.34 64.84 39.96
N SER A 205 94.39 65.55 38.82
CA SER A 205 93.73 65.11 37.59
C SER A 205 94.41 63.88 36.99
N ALA A 206 93.60 63.01 36.39
CA ALA A 206 94.10 61.90 35.58
C ALA A 206 94.84 62.43 34.36
N ILE A 207 95.95 61.79 34.00
CA ILE A 207 96.72 62.09 32.80
C ILE A 207 96.69 60.84 31.93
N THR A 208 96.17 60.96 30.72
CA THR A 208 96.25 59.94 29.67
C THR A 208 96.97 60.51 28.46
N ARG A 209 97.59 59.63 27.67
CA ARG A 209 98.30 60.01 26.45
C ARG A 209 97.83 59.12 25.30
N ARG A 210 97.75 59.70 24.11
CA ARG A 210 97.59 58.91 22.88
C ARG A 210 98.95 58.32 22.53
N ILE A 211 98.97 57.02 22.25
CA ILE A 211 100.12 56.35 21.66
C ILE A 211 99.90 56.37 20.15
N GLU A 212 100.65 57.23 19.46
CA GLU A 212 100.52 57.39 18.00
C GLU A 212 101.51 56.48 17.26
N ASN A 213 101.26 56.29 15.95
CA ASN A 213 102.08 55.45 15.07
C ASN A 213 102.15 53.97 15.49
N VAL A 214 101.09 53.47 16.13
CA VAL A 214 100.93 52.04 16.43
C VAL A 214 100.52 51.30 15.16
N HIS A 215 101.42 50.47 14.62
CA HIS A 215 101.10 49.58 13.50
C HIS A 215 99.99 48.59 13.93
N ALA A 216 99.21 48.08 12.98
CA ALA A 216 98.23 47.04 13.26
C ALA A 216 98.93 45.82 13.88
N GLY A 217 98.44 45.38 15.03
CA GLY A 217 98.96 44.21 15.73
C GLY A 217 98.71 42.93 14.94
N VAL A 218 99.67 42.01 14.96
CA VAL A 218 99.62 40.72 14.27
C VAL A 218 99.52 39.57 15.29
N ALA A 219 100.31 39.65 16.37
CA ALA A 219 100.26 38.68 17.46
C ALA A 219 99.19 39.02 18.49
N LEU A 220 98.81 38.03 19.32
CA LEU A 220 97.80 38.20 20.37
C LEU A 220 98.18 39.20 21.46
N THR A 221 99.48 39.47 21.62
CA THR A 221 100.04 40.38 22.62
C THR A 221 100.42 41.75 22.03
N ASP A 222 100.12 42.00 20.76
CA ASP A 222 100.34 43.31 20.15
C ASP A 222 99.22 44.28 20.54
N ALA A 223 99.57 45.56 20.65
CA ALA A 223 98.57 46.60 20.83
C ALA A 223 97.68 46.72 19.58
N VAL A 224 96.38 46.92 19.78
CA VAL A 224 95.41 47.13 18.70
C VAL A 224 95.36 48.61 18.34
N ASN A 225 95.37 48.92 17.05
CA ASN A 225 95.17 50.30 16.59
C ASN A 225 93.71 50.56 16.13
N VAL A 226 93.37 51.83 15.92
CA VAL A 226 91.99 52.24 15.56
C VAL A 226 91.52 51.66 14.22
N SER A 227 92.43 51.37 13.28
CA SER A 227 92.05 50.79 11.97
C SER A 227 91.51 49.37 12.11
N GLN A 228 92.11 48.54 12.97
CA GLN A 228 91.63 47.19 13.25
C GLN A 228 90.23 47.22 13.89
N LEU A 229 90.01 48.12 14.86
CA LEU A 229 88.70 48.31 15.48
C LEU A 229 87.65 48.82 14.49
N THR A 230 88.04 49.73 13.59
CA THR A 230 87.15 50.27 12.55
C THR A 230 86.72 49.20 11.55
N ASN A 231 87.63 48.30 11.17
CA ASN A 231 87.28 47.17 10.31
C ASN A 231 86.23 46.27 10.97
N VAL A 232 86.41 45.91 12.25
CA VAL A 232 85.43 45.14 13.02
C VAL A 232 84.07 45.84 13.07
N LYS A 233 84.06 47.15 13.37
CA LYS A 233 82.84 47.96 13.39
C LYS A 233 82.10 47.92 12.04
N ASN A 234 82.83 48.07 10.93
CA ASN A 234 82.24 48.10 9.59
C ASN A 234 81.68 46.73 9.18
N THR A 235 82.42 45.64 9.43
CA THR A 235 81.94 44.28 9.20
C THR A 235 80.66 44.02 10.00
N LEU A 236 80.68 44.32 11.30
CA LEU A 236 79.52 44.13 12.15
C LEU A 236 78.32 44.98 11.71
N GLY A 237 78.56 46.23 11.29
CA GLY A 237 77.53 47.11 10.75
C GLY A 237 76.86 46.55 9.48
N GLY A 238 77.65 45.95 8.58
CA GLY A 238 77.16 45.29 7.38
C GLY A 238 76.27 44.07 7.70
N GLU A 239 76.73 43.20 8.59
CA GLU A 239 75.98 42.01 9.04
C GLU A 239 74.66 42.39 9.71
N ILE A 240 74.67 43.39 10.60
CA ILE A 240 73.46 43.91 11.25
C ILE A 240 72.48 44.46 10.20
N SER A 241 72.98 45.21 9.21
CA SER A 241 72.14 45.75 8.14
C SER A 241 71.51 44.65 7.27
N ASN A 242 72.26 43.60 6.96
CA ASN A 242 71.74 42.44 6.22
C ASN A 242 70.65 41.70 7.02
N ASN A 243 70.88 41.48 8.32
CA ASN A 243 69.88 40.87 9.19
C ASN A 243 68.60 41.71 9.27
N ALA A 244 68.72 43.04 9.36
CA ALA A 244 67.56 43.93 9.34
C ALA A 244 66.73 43.78 8.04
N LYS A 245 67.38 43.71 6.86
CA LYS A 245 66.70 43.47 5.58
C LYS A 245 65.98 42.12 5.54
N ASN A 246 66.64 41.05 6.01
CA ASN A 246 66.05 39.72 6.08
C ASN A 246 64.80 39.70 6.98
N ILE A 247 64.86 40.37 8.13
CA ILE A 247 63.71 40.51 9.03
C ILE A 247 62.55 41.25 8.36
N THR A 248 62.82 42.34 7.64
CA THR A 248 61.80 43.06 6.87
C THR A 248 61.15 42.18 5.80
N ASN A 249 61.95 41.41 5.04
CA ASN A 249 61.43 40.49 4.03
C ASN A 249 60.55 39.40 4.66
N ASN A 250 60.99 38.80 5.77
CA ASN A 250 60.20 37.82 6.49
C ASN A 250 58.88 38.40 7.02
N THR A 251 58.90 39.63 7.54
CA THR A 251 57.69 40.35 7.95
C THR A 251 56.72 40.51 6.78
N ASN A 252 57.20 40.88 5.60
CA ASN A 252 56.37 41.01 4.41
C ASN A 252 55.74 39.67 3.98
N HIS A 253 56.52 38.58 3.97
CA HIS A 253 56.01 37.25 3.66
C HIS A 253 54.94 36.78 4.67
N ILE A 254 55.15 37.05 5.96
CA ILE A 254 54.16 36.77 7.01
C ILE A 254 52.86 37.52 6.75
N ASN A 255 52.92 38.81 6.39
CA ASN A 255 51.74 39.61 6.08
C ASN A 255 50.98 39.09 4.86
N THR A 256 51.68 38.71 3.79
CA THR A 256 51.08 38.09 2.60
C THR A 256 50.39 36.77 2.96
N ASN A 257 51.04 35.90 3.71
CA ASN A 257 50.47 34.63 4.16
C ASN A 257 49.23 34.86 5.05
N SER A 258 49.29 35.83 5.97
CA SER A 258 48.15 36.18 6.83
C SER A 258 46.95 36.63 6.01
N SER A 259 47.16 37.41 4.95
CA SER A 259 46.09 37.86 4.04
C SER A 259 45.54 36.69 3.20
N GLY A 260 46.39 35.79 2.72
CA GLY A 260 45.97 34.57 2.02
C GLY A 260 45.11 33.65 2.89
N ILE A 261 45.51 33.45 4.17
CA ILE A 261 44.74 32.68 5.15
C ILE A 261 43.37 33.32 5.38
N ALA A 262 43.29 34.64 5.53
CA ALA A 262 42.01 35.35 5.72
C ALA A 262 41.06 35.19 4.52
N SER A 263 41.59 35.22 3.29
CA SER A 263 40.79 34.96 2.08
C SER A 263 40.30 33.51 2.01
N ASN A 264 41.16 32.55 2.34
CA ASN A 264 40.77 31.14 2.40
C ASN A 264 39.67 30.89 3.44
N ALA A 265 39.75 31.53 4.61
CA ALA A 265 38.70 31.46 5.62
C ALA A 265 37.34 31.96 5.09
N LYS A 266 37.31 33.08 4.35
CA LYS A 266 36.07 33.58 3.72
C LYS A 266 35.50 32.60 2.69
N ASN A 267 36.35 32.01 1.86
CA ASN A 267 35.93 31.02 0.87
C ASN A 267 35.34 29.77 1.54
N ILE A 268 35.96 29.29 2.62
CA ILE A 268 35.45 28.16 3.42
C ILE A 268 34.06 28.48 3.98
N THR A 269 33.85 29.69 4.53
CA THR A 269 32.54 30.13 5.02
C THR A 269 31.50 30.16 3.89
N SER A 270 31.84 30.66 2.71
CA SER A 270 30.93 30.66 1.55
C SER A 270 30.54 29.23 1.15
N ASN A 271 31.53 28.34 1.01
CA ASN A 271 31.29 26.94 0.69
C ASN A 271 30.42 26.25 1.75
N THR A 272 30.60 26.58 3.02
CA THR A 272 29.78 26.06 4.13
C THR A 272 28.31 26.46 3.96
N ASN A 273 28.05 27.72 3.60
CA ASN A 273 26.70 28.22 3.36
C ASN A 273 26.06 27.57 2.13
N ASP A 274 26.83 27.39 1.04
CA ASP A 274 26.34 26.74 -0.18
C ASP A 274 25.99 25.27 0.07
N ILE A 275 26.80 24.56 0.85
CA ILE A 275 26.52 23.17 1.27
C ILE A 275 25.23 23.12 2.10
N ALA A 276 25.05 24.03 3.07
CA ALA A 276 23.83 24.11 3.86
C ALA A 276 22.60 24.35 2.98
N GLY A 277 22.69 25.29 2.03
CA GLY A 277 21.62 25.56 1.05
C GLY A 277 21.30 24.34 0.17
N ASN A 278 22.31 23.59 -0.26
CA ASN A 278 22.12 22.34 -0.99
C ASN A 278 21.43 21.26 -0.13
N SER A 279 21.76 21.16 1.16
CA SER A 279 21.10 20.24 2.09
C SER A 279 19.59 20.52 2.17
N THR A 280 19.19 21.78 2.38
CA THR A 280 17.76 22.17 2.43
C THR A 280 17.01 21.85 1.14
N ARG A 281 17.66 22.04 -0.02
CA ARG A 281 17.07 21.70 -1.33
C ARG A 281 16.89 20.19 -1.50
N ILE A 282 17.85 19.38 -1.04
CA ILE A 282 17.76 17.92 -1.06
C ILE A 282 16.62 17.44 -0.17
N GLU A 283 16.45 18.01 1.03
CA GLU A 283 15.33 17.70 1.93
C GLU A 283 13.97 18.03 1.30
N SER A 284 13.88 19.19 0.64
CA SER A 284 12.67 19.61 -0.08
C SER A 284 12.34 18.66 -1.23
N ASN A 285 13.35 18.27 -2.02
CA ASN A 285 13.18 17.30 -3.10
C ASN A 285 12.76 15.92 -2.56
N THR A 286 13.35 15.46 -1.47
CA THR A 286 12.98 14.21 -0.79
C THR A 286 11.50 14.23 -0.38
N SER A 287 11.05 15.32 0.25
CA SER A 287 9.63 15.49 0.62
C SER A 287 8.70 15.51 -0.60
N GLY A 288 9.13 16.14 -1.70
CA GLY A 288 8.39 16.14 -2.96
C GLY A 288 8.26 14.75 -3.57
N ILE A 289 9.33 13.96 -3.54
CA ILE A 289 9.34 12.55 -4.00
C ILE A 289 8.40 11.71 -3.14
N ASP A 290 8.40 11.86 -1.82
CA ASP A 290 7.50 11.14 -0.92
C ASP A 290 6.02 11.45 -1.19
N ASN A 291 5.70 12.70 -1.48
CA ASN A 291 4.33 13.09 -1.87
C ASN A 291 3.93 12.47 -3.21
N ASN A 292 4.84 12.46 -4.19
CA ASN A 292 4.59 11.79 -5.46
C ASN A 292 4.38 10.28 -5.27
N ALA A 293 5.16 9.62 -4.41
CA ALA A 293 4.98 8.20 -4.09
C ALA A 293 3.61 7.91 -3.46
N LYS A 294 3.13 8.77 -2.54
CA LYS A 294 1.78 8.68 -1.96
C LYS A 294 0.70 8.84 -3.03
N ASN A 295 0.84 9.83 -3.91
CA ASN A 295 -0.11 10.05 -5.00
C ASN A 295 -0.17 8.85 -5.98
N ILE A 296 0.98 8.26 -6.31
CA ILE A 296 1.05 7.05 -7.14
C ILE A 296 0.33 5.88 -6.44
N THR A 297 0.51 5.72 -5.13
CA THR A 297 -0.16 4.67 -4.34
C THR A 297 -1.69 4.87 -4.35
N ASN A 298 -2.16 6.11 -4.17
CA ASN A 298 -3.58 6.44 -4.27
C ASN A 298 -4.14 6.15 -5.66
N ASN A 299 -3.44 6.57 -6.72
CA ASN A 299 -3.84 6.29 -8.10
C ASN A 299 -3.90 4.78 -8.37
N THR A 300 -2.93 4.02 -7.88
CA THR A 300 -2.93 2.55 -7.98
C THR A 300 -4.16 1.94 -7.30
N THR A 301 -4.54 2.46 -6.13
CA THR A 301 -5.75 2.03 -5.40
C THR A 301 -7.01 2.33 -6.22
N HIS A 302 -7.14 3.54 -6.77
CA HIS A 302 -8.28 3.89 -7.62
C HIS A 302 -8.37 3.04 -8.89
N ILE A 303 -7.23 2.73 -9.53
CA ILE A 303 -7.19 1.84 -10.70
C ILE A 303 -7.68 0.43 -10.32
N ASN A 304 -7.28 -0.10 -9.16
CA ASN A 304 -7.73 -1.41 -8.69
C ASN A 304 -9.24 -1.43 -8.41
N THR A 305 -9.78 -0.37 -7.81
CA THR A 305 -11.23 -0.20 -7.61
C THR A 305 -11.96 -0.17 -8.95
N ASN A 306 -11.51 0.67 -9.89
CA ASN A 306 -12.11 0.75 -11.23
C ASN A 306 -12.07 -0.60 -11.95
N THR A 307 -10.97 -1.35 -11.83
CA THR A 307 -10.83 -2.70 -12.40
C THR A 307 -11.87 -3.67 -11.83
N SER A 308 -12.10 -3.61 -10.51
CA SER A 308 -13.10 -4.41 -9.82
C SER A 308 -14.52 -4.03 -10.26
N ASP A 309 -14.80 -2.74 -10.40
CA ASP A 309 -16.10 -2.23 -10.83
C ASP A 309 -16.41 -2.59 -12.29
N ILE A 310 -15.42 -2.49 -13.18
CA ILE A 310 -15.54 -2.96 -14.57
C ILE A 310 -15.87 -4.46 -14.59
N THR A 311 -15.16 -5.27 -13.79
CA THR A 311 -15.42 -6.72 -13.70
C THR A 311 -16.85 -7.01 -13.26
N ARG A 312 -17.37 -6.26 -12.28
CA ARG A 312 -18.77 -6.39 -11.82
C ARG A 312 -19.74 -6.04 -12.95
N ASN A 313 -19.52 -4.93 -13.64
CA ASN A 313 -20.35 -4.53 -14.77
C ASN A 313 -20.34 -5.57 -15.90
N THR A 314 -19.19 -6.18 -16.19
CA THR A 314 -19.09 -7.28 -17.17
C THR A 314 -19.97 -8.47 -16.76
N ASN A 315 -19.94 -8.86 -15.48
CA ASN A 315 -20.77 -9.96 -14.98
C ASN A 315 -22.27 -9.62 -15.03
N ASP A 316 -22.65 -8.40 -14.66
CA ASP A 316 -24.05 -7.95 -14.71
C ASP A 316 -24.58 -7.93 -16.15
N ILE A 317 -23.76 -7.50 -17.12
CA ILE A 317 -24.10 -7.54 -18.56
C ILE A 317 -24.28 -9.00 -19.03
N ALA A 318 -23.38 -9.90 -18.65
CA ALA A 318 -23.51 -11.32 -18.99
C ALA A 318 -24.78 -11.95 -18.40
N GLY A 319 -25.12 -11.60 -17.15
CA GLY A 319 -26.38 -11.98 -16.51
C GLY A 319 -27.60 -11.46 -17.25
N ASN A 320 -27.57 -10.19 -17.69
CA ASN A 320 -28.64 -9.62 -18.50
C ASN A 320 -28.78 -10.31 -19.86
N SER A 321 -27.67 -10.67 -20.53
CA SER A 321 -27.70 -11.45 -21.78
C SER A 321 -28.43 -12.78 -21.59
N THR A 322 -28.08 -13.53 -20.54
CA THR A 322 -28.72 -14.82 -20.22
C THR A 322 -30.23 -14.67 -19.99
N ARG A 323 -30.65 -13.60 -19.30
CA ARG A 323 -32.08 -13.31 -19.06
C ARG A 323 -32.81 -12.97 -20.36
N ILE A 324 -32.17 -12.24 -21.27
CA ILE A 324 -32.72 -11.95 -22.60
C ILE A 324 -32.90 -13.24 -23.41
N ASP A 325 -31.90 -14.13 -23.41
CA ASP A 325 -31.99 -15.42 -24.12
C ASP A 325 -33.12 -16.30 -23.58
N SER A 326 -33.32 -16.30 -22.25
CA SER A 326 -34.46 -16.98 -21.62
C SER A 326 -35.80 -16.37 -22.05
N ASN A 327 -35.88 -15.04 -22.13
CA ASN A 327 -37.09 -14.36 -22.61
C ASN A 327 -37.37 -14.69 -24.08
N ILE A 328 -36.35 -14.72 -24.95
CA ILE A 328 -36.46 -15.14 -26.36
C ILE A 328 -37.04 -16.55 -26.43
N SER A 329 -36.48 -17.50 -25.67
CA SER A 329 -36.96 -18.89 -25.62
C SER A 329 -38.42 -18.99 -25.16
N GLY A 330 -38.80 -18.16 -24.18
CA GLY A 330 -40.19 -18.06 -23.71
C GLY A 330 -41.13 -17.51 -24.78
N ILE A 331 -40.71 -16.47 -25.51
CA ILE A 331 -41.47 -15.90 -26.64
C ILE A 331 -41.64 -16.92 -27.75
N ASP A 332 -40.59 -17.67 -28.11
CA ASP A 332 -40.65 -18.73 -29.14
C ASP A 332 -41.64 -19.85 -28.74
N SER A 333 -41.65 -20.22 -27.46
CA SER A 333 -42.60 -21.19 -26.92
C SER A 333 -44.04 -20.68 -27.02
N ASN A 334 -44.26 -19.40 -26.67
CA ASN A 334 -45.55 -18.75 -26.83
C ASN A 334 -45.98 -18.69 -28.30
N ALA A 335 -45.07 -18.40 -29.23
CA ALA A 335 -45.34 -18.39 -30.66
C ALA A 335 -45.80 -19.78 -31.16
N LYS A 336 -45.12 -20.86 -30.77
CA LYS A 336 -45.53 -22.24 -31.07
C LYS A 336 -46.92 -22.57 -30.54
N ASN A 337 -47.20 -22.18 -29.29
CA ASN A 337 -48.52 -22.38 -28.68
C ASN A 337 -49.62 -21.64 -29.45
N ILE A 338 -49.36 -20.39 -29.88
CA ILE A 338 -50.28 -19.61 -30.72
C ILE A 338 -50.53 -20.34 -32.05
N THR A 339 -49.49 -20.80 -32.75
CA THR A 339 -49.64 -21.57 -34.00
C THR A 339 -50.47 -22.85 -33.80
N SER A 340 -50.26 -23.57 -32.70
CA SER A 340 -51.06 -24.74 -32.34
C SER A 340 -52.53 -24.36 -32.13
N ASN A 341 -52.79 -23.29 -31.37
CA ASN A 341 -54.15 -22.79 -31.15
C ASN A 341 -54.81 -22.36 -32.47
N THR A 342 -54.09 -21.67 -33.37
CA THR A 342 -54.59 -21.34 -34.71
C THR A 342 -54.96 -22.61 -35.50
N THR A 343 -54.15 -23.66 -35.42
CA THR A 343 -54.44 -24.95 -36.05
C THR A 343 -55.71 -25.59 -35.48
N HIS A 344 -55.86 -25.62 -34.16
CA HIS A 344 -57.07 -26.13 -33.50
C HIS A 344 -58.32 -25.33 -33.89
N ILE A 345 -58.22 -24.00 -33.95
CA ILE A 345 -59.32 -23.14 -34.41
C ILE A 345 -59.70 -23.46 -35.85
N ASN A 346 -58.73 -23.66 -36.75
CA ASN A 346 -59.01 -24.03 -38.14
C ASN A 346 -59.68 -25.42 -38.26
N THR A 347 -59.25 -26.39 -37.45
CA THR A 347 -59.89 -27.71 -37.35
C THR A 347 -61.34 -27.58 -36.87
N ASN A 348 -61.57 -26.82 -35.80
CA ASN A 348 -62.90 -26.56 -35.27
C ASN A 348 -63.79 -25.85 -36.31
N THR A 349 -63.25 -24.86 -37.03
CA THR A 349 -63.95 -24.15 -38.11
C THR A 349 -64.37 -25.11 -39.22
N SER A 350 -63.48 -26.00 -39.65
CA SER A 350 -63.78 -27.04 -40.64
C SER A 350 -64.83 -28.03 -40.15
N GLY A 351 -64.76 -28.44 -38.88
CA GLY A 351 -65.76 -29.29 -38.23
C GLY A 351 -67.15 -28.65 -38.18
N ILE A 352 -67.24 -27.36 -37.83
CA ILE A 352 -68.48 -26.58 -37.84
C ILE A 352 -69.05 -26.48 -39.26
N ALA A 353 -68.22 -26.23 -40.28
CA ALA A 353 -68.65 -26.18 -41.67
C ALA A 353 -69.24 -27.54 -42.13
N SER A 354 -68.57 -28.64 -41.79
CA SER A 354 -69.07 -30.01 -42.03
C SER A 354 -70.42 -30.27 -41.33
N ASN A 355 -70.53 -29.91 -40.06
CA ASN A 355 -71.80 -30.04 -39.32
C ASN A 355 -72.92 -29.19 -39.95
N THR A 356 -72.60 -27.98 -40.43
CA THR A 356 -73.55 -27.12 -41.15
C THR A 356 -74.08 -27.79 -42.43
N ILE A 357 -73.21 -28.45 -43.20
CA ILE A 357 -73.61 -29.22 -44.39
C ILE A 357 -74.52 -30.40 -44.00
N LYS A 358 -74.15 -31.15 -42.96
CA LYS A 358 -74.97 -32.26 -42.45
C LYS A 358 -76.36 -31.80 -42.03
N ILE A 359 -76.46 -30.71 -41.27
CA ILE A 359 -77.74 -30.11 -40.86
C ILE A 359 -78.57 -29.69 -42.07
N LYS A 360 -77.98 -29.02 -43.07
CA LYS A 360 -78.68 -28.68 -44.33
C LYS A 360 -79.20 -29.93 -45.04
N SER A 361 -78.44 -31.03 -45.02
CA SER A 361 -78.90 -32.30 -45.58
C SER A 361 -80.09 -32.85 -44.80
N SER A 362 -79.99 -32.95 -43.48
CA SER A 362 -81.09 -33.40 -42.62
C SER A 362 -82.35 -32.53 -42.80
N TYR A 363 -82.19 -31.22 -42.97
CA TYR A 363 -83.31 -30.33 -43.29
C TYR A 363 -83.99 -30.68 -44.62
N ARG A 364 -83.21 -31.00 -45.67
CA ARG A 364 -83.76 -31.50 -46.95
C ARG A 364 -84.47 -32.84 -46.77
N ASP A 365 -83.90 -33.76 -46.00
CA ASP A 365 -84.50 -35.07 -45.75
C ASP A 365 -85.83 -34.93 -45.00
N ILE A 366 -85.91 -34.06 -44.00
CA ILE A 366 -87.16 -33.72 -43.30
C ILE A 366 -88.17 -33.09 -44.25
N ALA A 367 -87.75 -32.18 -45.14
CA ALA A 367 -88.64 -31.58 -46.14
C ALA A 367 -89.20 -32.65 -47.10
N ASN A 368 -88.37 -33.59 -47.55
CA ASN A 368 -88.80 -34.72 -48.38
C ASN A 368 -89.79 -35.63 -47.64
N ASN A 369 -89.52 -35.93 -46.36
CA ASN A 369 -90.45 -36.68 -45.52
C ASN A 369 -91.78 -35.92 -45.36
N ARG A 370 -91.76 -34.60 -45.17
CA ARG A 370 -92.98 -33.77 -45.10
C ARG A 370 -93.79 -33.86 -46.40
N THR A 371 -93.15 -33.75 -47.55
CA THR A 371 -93.81 -33.93 -48.86
C THR A 371 -94.41 -35.32 -48.97
N SER A 372 -93.66 -36.37 -48.59
CA SER A 372 -94.14 -37.75 -48.62
C SER A 372 -95.35 -37.97 -47.69
N ILE A 373 -95.33 -37.39 -46.48
CA ILE A 373 -96.46 -37.39 -45.55
C ILE A 373 -97.67 -36.67 -46.18
N HIS A 374 -97.46 -35.54 -46.83
CA HIS A 374 -98.53 -34.82 -47.51
C HIS A 374 -99.14 -35.66 -48.64
N THR A 375 -98.32 -36.31 -49.46
CA THR A 375 -98.78 -37.25 -50.49
C THR A 375 -99.55 -38.43 -49.90
N ASN A 376 -99.08 -39.00 -48.80
CA ASN A 376 -99.80 -40.05 -48.08
C ASN A 376 -101.14 -39.53 -47.54
N ALA A 377 -101.18 -38.32 -46.96
CA ALA A 377 -102.41 -37.70 -46.48
C ALA A 377 -103.41 -37.45 -47.62
N SER A 378 -102.97 -36.95 -48.78
CA SER A 378 -103.81 -36.82 -49.97
C SER A 378 -104.34 -38.17 -50.46
N SER A 379 -103.50 -39.21 -50.45
CA SER A 379 -103.89 -40.57 -50.83
C SER A 379 -104.93 -41.14 -49.87
N ILE A 380 -104.77 -40.91 -48.55
CA ILE A 380 -105.77 -41.25 -47.54
C ILE A 380 -107.07 -40.49 -47.78
N GLY A 381 -107.02 -39.19 -48.09
CA GLY A 381 -108.21 -38.40 -48.44
C GLY A 381 -108.94 -38.93 -49.69
N ASN A 382 -108.19 -39.38 -50.70
CA ASN A 382 -108.78 -40.03 -51.88
C ASN A 382 -109.44 -41.37 -51.52
N ASN A 383 -108.82 -42.16 -50.63
CA ASN A 383 -109.42 -43.38 -50.12
C ASN A 383 -110.69 -43.08 -49.31
N ASP A 384 -110.69 -42.04 -48.47
CA ASP A 384 -111.85 -41.58 -47.70
C ASP A 384 -113.01 -41.15 -48.60
N ASN A 385 -112.74 -40.38 -49.66
CA ASN A 385 -113.71 -40.05 -50.70
C ASN A 385 -114.26 -41.32 -51.39
N SER A 386 -113.38 -42.27 -51.71
CA SER A 386 -113.79 -43.55 -52.33
C SER A 386 -114.68 -44.37 -51.39
N ILE A 387 -114.39 -44.41 -50.10
CA ILE A 387 -115.21 -45.04 -49.06
C ILE A 387 -116.56 -44.32 -48.92
N THR A 388 -116.57 -42.99 -48.96
CA THR A 388 -117.79 -42.18 -48.93
C THR A 388 -118.69 -42.45 -50.14
N ASN A 389 -118.08 -42.55 -51.34
CA ASN A 389 -118.79 -42.94 -52.56
C ASN A 389 -119.36 -44.36 -52.44
N ASN A 390 -118.56 -45.32 -51.98
CA ASN A 390 -119.03 -46.68 -51.71
C ASN A 390 -120.17 -46.71 -50.70
N THR A 391 -120.10 -45.92 -49.64
CA THR A 391 -121.17 -45.77 -48.63
C THR A 391 -122.45 -45.21 -49.26
N THR A 392 -122.32 -44.21 -50.13
CA THR A 392 -123.45 -43.64 -50.89
C THR A 392 -124.08 -44.70 -51.79
N HIS A 393 -123.28 -45.45 -52.55
CA HIS A 393 -123.75 -46.55 -53.38
C HIS A 393 -124.45 -47.65 -52.55
N ILE A 394 -123.92 -48.00 -51.38
CA ILE A 394 -124.56 -48.95 -50.46
C ILE A 394 -125.92 -48.42 -49.97
N ASN A 395 -126.01 -47.13 -49.65
CA ASN A 395 -127.27 -46.50 -49.25
C ASN A 395 -128.29 -46.48 -50.41
N THR A 396 -127.85 -46.17 -51.63
CA THR A 396 -128.68 -46.27 -52.85
C THR A 396 -129.16 -47.70 -53.05
N ASN A 397 -128.28 -48.69 -53.01
CA ASN A 397 -128.66 -50.10 -53.11
C ASN A 397 -129.64 -50.51 -52.01
N THR A 398 -129.46 -50.02 -50.78
CA THR A 398 -130.37 -50.27 -49.65
C THR A 398 -131.76 -49.67 -49.90
N TYR A 399 -131.81 -48.45 -50.47
CA TYR A 399 -133.06 -47.81 -50.89
C TYR A 399 -133.74 -48.60 -51.99
N ASP A 400 -133.01 -48.99 -53.04
CA ASP A 400 -133.54 -49.73 -54.19
C ASP A 400 -134.09 -51.10 -53.77
N ILE A 401 -133.40 -51.82 -52.88
CA ILE A 401 -133.90 -53.09 -52.31
C ILE A 401 -135.21 -52.88 -51.53
N LYS A 402 -135.31 -51.82 -50.71
CA LYS A 402 -136.56 -51.49 -50.01
C LYS A 402 -137.69 -51.11 -50.98
N HIS A 403 -137.36 -50.37 -52.03
CA HIS A 403 -138.32 -49.92 -53.03
C HIS A 403 -138.87 -51.09 -53.86
N LEU A 404 -137.99 -51.94 -54.39
CA LEU A 404 -138.36 -53.17 -55.12
C LEU A 404 -139.16 -54.13 -54.23
N ARG A 405 -138.80 -54.28 -52.95
CA ARG A 405 -139.60 -55.05 -51.97
C ARG A 405 -141.02 -54.48 -51.83
N ASN A 406 -141.18 -53.17 -51.71
CA ASN A 406 -142.50 -52.54 -51.60
C ASN A 406 -143.31 -52.64 -52.90
N GLN A 407 -142.67 -52.51 -54.06
CA GLN A 407 -143.32 -52.72 -55.36
C GLN A 407 -143.81 -54.17 -55.53
N SER A 408 -143.00 -55.16 -55.11
CA SER A 408 -143.36 -56.58 -55.09
C SER A 408 -144.58 -56.87 -54.21
N ILE A 409 -144.64 -56.30 -53.01
CA ILE A 409 -145.78 -56.44 -52.09
C ILE A 409 -147.06 -55.82 -52.71
N ASN A 410 -146.96 -54.62 -53.29
CA ASN A 410 -148.11 -53.96 -53.92
C ASN A 410 -148.62 -54.71 -55.16
N TYR A 411 -147.73 -55.19 -56.03
CA TYR A 411 -148.12 -56.00 -57.19
C TYR A 411 -148.85 -57.29 -56.77
N THR A 412 -148.37 -57.96 -55.72
CA THR A 412 -149.00 -59.18 -55.19
C THR A 412 -150.40 -58.89 -54.64
N ASN A 413 -150.56 -57.81 -53.86
CA ASN A 413 -151.83 -57.42 -53.26
C ASN A 413 -152.92 -57.05 -54.30
N GLU A 414 -152.55 -56.33 -55.36
CA GLU A 414 -153.49 -55.94 -56.42
C GLU A 414 -154.00 -57.15 -57.22
N GLN A 415 -153.14 -58.13 -57.52
CA GLN A 415 -153.54 -59.36 -58.20
C GLN A 415 -154.50 -60.20 -57.35
N THR A 416 -154.24 -60.35 -56.05
CA THR A 416 -155.14 -61.09 -55.14
C THR A 416 -156.54 -60.47 -55.06
N LYS A 417 -156.64 -59.14 -55.09
CA LYS A 417 -157.90 -58.39 -55.00
C LYS A 417 -158.74 -58.47 -56.29
N TYR A 418 -158.08 -58.49 -57.45
CA TYR A 418 -158.73 -58.66 -58.75
C TYR A 418 -159.40 -60.03 -58.90
N TYR A 419 -158.72 -61.12 -58.51
CA TYR A 419 -159.29 -62.47 -58.58
C TYR A 419 -160.38 -62.73 -57.53
N TYR A 420 -160.26 -62.13 -56.33
CA TYR A 420 -161.29 -62.23 -55.28
C TYR A 420 -162.66 -61.67 -55.74
N ASN A 421 -162.68 -60.50 -56.38
CA ASN A 421 -163.93 -59.86 -56.80
C ASN A 421 -164.62 -60.56 -57.98
N LYS A 422 -163.83 -61.13 -58.91
CA LYS A 422 -164.37 -61.86 -60.08
C LYS A 422 -165.04 -63.19 -59.68
N SER A 423 -164.54 -63.83 -58.63
CA SER A 423 -165.13 -65.06 -58.07
C SER A 423 -166.50 -64.84 -57.41
N HIS A 424 -166.70 -63.67 -56.77
CA HIS A 424 -167.97 -63.34 -56.12
C HIS A 424 -169.11 -63.08 -57.12
N GLN A 425 -168.83 -62.41 -58.25
CA GLN A 425 -169.85 -62.16 -59.28
C GLN A 425 -170.34 -63.44 -59.98
N TYR A 426 -169.44 -64.39 -60.26
CA TYR A 426 -169.81 -65.68 -60.87
C TYR A 426 -170.69 -66.55 -59.94
N THR A 427 -170.42 -66.49 -58.63
CA THR A 427 -171.16 -67.30 -57.63
C THR A 427 -172.61 -66.81 -57.47
N ASN A 428 -172.84 -65.50 -57.49
CA ASN A 428 -174.18 -64.94 -57.28
C ASN A 428 -175.12 -65.13 -58.48
N GLU A 429 -174.63 -65.02 -59.72
CA GLU A 429 -175.47 -65.28 -60.91
C GLU A 429 -175.90 -66.76 -61.00
N LYS A 430 -175.04 -67.69 -60.58
CA LYS A 430 -175.35 -69.13 -60.61
C LYS A 430 -176.25 -69.59 -59.47
N ALA A 431 -176.22 -68.91 -58.33
CA ALA A 431 -177.18 -69.11 -57.25
C ALA A 431 -178.61 -68.74 -57.67
N GLN A 432 -178.80 -67.62 -58.39
CA GLN A 432 -180.12 -67.19 -58.86
C GLN A 432 -180.75 -68.15 -59.89
N GLN A 433 -179.92 -68.77 -60.74
CA GLN A 433 -180.36 -69.73 -61.76
C GLN A 433 -180.64 -71.13 -61.16
N THR A 434 -180.00 -71.48 -60.04
CA THR A 434 -180.21 -72.75 -59.34
C THR A 434 -181.49 -72.74 -58.52
N LEU A 435 -181.87 -71.61 -57.92
CA LEU A 435 -183.11 -71.50 -57.14
C LEU A 435 -184.36 -71.72 -58.00
N ASN A 436 -184.40 -71.15 -59.22
CA ASN A 436 -185.52 -71.35 -60.15
C ASN A 436 -185.64 -72.79 -60.71
N ASN A 437 -184.53 -73.55 -60.74
CA ASN A 437 -184.53 -74.96 -61.17
C ASN A 437 -184.81 -75.92 -60.01
N ALA A 438 -184.40 -75.57 -58.79
CA ALA A 438 -184.63 -76.37 -57.59
C ALA A 438 -186.11 -76.39 -57.18
N ASP A 439 -186.85 -75.28 -57.37
CA ASP A 439 -188.30 -75.26 -57.12
C ASP A 439 -189.05 -76.18 -58.11
N ASN A 440 -188.69 -76.15 -59.40
CA ASN A 440 -189.27 -77.04 -60.41
C ASN A 440 -188.91 -78.54 -60.23
N TYR A 441 -187.70 -78.85 -59.74
CA TYR A 441 -187.25 -80.24 -59.51
C TYR A 441 -187.82 -80.85 -58.22
N THR A 442 -188.02 -80.04 -57.17
CA THR A 442 -188.57 -80.52 -55.89
C THR A 442 -190.02 -80.95 -56.05
N ASP A 443 -190.82 -80.21 -56.82
CA ASP A 443 -192.20 -80.57 -57.15
C ASP A 443 -192.29 -81.88 -57.97
N GLN A 444 -191.24 -82.25 -58.71
CA GLN A 444 -191.14 -83.54 -59.42
C GLN A 444 -190.66 -84.69 -58.52
N LYS A 445 -189.71 -84.47 -57.61
CA LYS A 445 -189.13 -85.54 -56.77
C LYS A 445 -189.98 -85.96 -55.59
N VAL A 446 -190.73 -85.03 -54.98
CA VAL A 446 -191.69 -85.38 -53.90
C VAL A 446 -192.79 -86.30 -54.44
N LYS A 447 -193.16 -86.14 -55.72
CA LYS A 447 -194.05 -87.07 -56.45
C LYS A 447 -193.47 -88.48 -56.66
N GLN A 448 -192.14 -88.65 -56.66
CA GLN A 448 -191.48 -89.95 -56.81
C GLN A 448 -191.21 -90.67 -55.49
N LEU A 449 -190.91 -89.95 -54.41
CA LEU A 449 -190.56 -90.57 -53.12
C LEU A 449 -191.76 -91.23 -52.42
N SER A 450 -192.97 -90.77 -52.72
CA SER A 450 -194.22 -91.42 -52.30
C SER A 450 -194.37 -92.86 -52.82
N ASN A 451 -193.60 -93.28 -53.83
CA ASN A 451 -193.74 -94.61 -54.45
C ASN A 451 -192.75 -95.66 -53.91
N GLU A 452 -191.57 -95.28 -53.44
CA GLU A 452 -190.50 -96.25 -53.06
C GLU A 452 -190.54 -96.66 -51.58
N PHE A 453 -191.28 -95.92 -50.75
CA PHE A 453 -191.54 -96.24 -49.35
C PHE A 453 -192.42 -97.50 -49.15
N ASN A 454 -193.14 -97.97 -50.17
CA ASN A 454 -194.10 -99.08 -50.02
C ASN A 454 -193.52 -100.48 -50.34
N ASP A 455 -192.47 -100.62 -51.16
CA ASP A 455 -192.03 -101.93 -51.68
C ASP A 455 -191.09 -102.70 -50.73
N LYS A 456 -190.44 -102.00 -49.80
CA LYS A 456 -189.51 -102.63 -48.85
C LYS A 456 -190.17 -103.17 -47.57
N LEU A 457 -191.37 -102.70 -47.21
CA LEU A 457 -192.02 -103.08 -45.95
C LEU A 457 -192.65 -104.50 -46.00
N ASP A 458 -193.09 -104.94 -47.19
CA ASP A 458 -193.76 -106.24 -47.35
C ASP A 458 -192.80 -107.46 -47.29
N LYS A 459 -191.52 -107.30 -47.63
CA LYS A 459 -190.56 -108.42 -47.65
C LYS A 459 -190.11 -108.90 -46.27
N LEU A 460 -190.18 -108.05 -45.23
CA LEU A 460 -189.72 -108.45 -43.89
C LEU A 460 -190.76 -109.29 -43.13
N ARG A 461 -192.05 -108.96 -43.27
CA ARG A 461 -193.13 -109.66 -42.56
C ARG A 461 -193.21 -111.15 -42.89
N LYS A 462 -192.87 -111.54 -44.13
CA LYS A 462 -192.92 -112.93 -44.61
C LYS A 462 -191.86 -113.84 -43.99
N LYS A 463 -190.72 -113.27 -43.56
CA LYS A 463 -189.61 -114.04 -42.98
C LYS A 463 -189.81 -114.35 -41.49
N GLU A 464 -190.61 -113.54 -40.79
CA GLU A 464 -190.86 -113.73 -39.36
C GLU A 464 -191.82 -114.92 -39.07
N ASN A 465 -192.90 -115.06 -39.84
CA ASN A 465 -193.91 -116.10 -39.60
C ASN A 465 -193.35 -117.54 -39.72
N ALA A 466 -192.42 -117.79 -40.65
CA ALA A 466 -191.86 -119.12 -40.88
C ALA A 466 -191.02 -119.63 -39.69
N GLY A 467 -190.29 -118.74 -39.02
CA GLY A 467 -189.49 -119.09 -37.84
C GLY A 467 -190.34 -119.56 -36.65
N ILE A 468 -191.57 -119.05 -36.49
CA ILE A 468 -192.46 -119.44 -35.38
C ILE A 468 -193.03 -120.85 -35.61
N ALA A 469 -193.40 -121.19 -36.84
CA ALA A 469 -193.88 -122.53 -37.18
C ALA A 469 -192.86 -123.62 -36.81
N ALA A 470 -191.58 -123.38 -37.12
CA ALA A 470 -190.46 -124.26 -36.79
C ALA A 470 -190.27 -124.44 -35.26
N ALA A 471 -190.36 -123.35 -34.49
CA ALA A 471 -190.26 -123.42 -33.03
C ALA A 471 -191.42 -124.22 -32.40
N MET A 472 -192.64 -124.08 -32.92
CA MET A 472 -193.79 -124.88 -32.47
C MET A 472 -193.58 -126.37 -32.71
N ALA A 473 -193.08 -126.75 -33.89
CA ALA A 473 -192.81 -128.14 -34.25
C ALA A 473 -191.80 -128.83 -33.31
N MET A 474 -190.74 -128.11 -32.91
CA MET A 474 -189.75 -128.65 -31.97
C MET A 474 -190.28 -128.80 -30.53
N SER A 475 -191.19 -127.93 -30.09
CA SER A 475 -191.66 -127.91 -28.69
C SER A 475 -192.50 -129.12 -28.27
N VAL A 476 -193.09 -129.86 -29.21
CA VAL A 476 -193.98 -131.00 -28.92
C VAL A 476 -193.23 -132.34 -28.78
N ILE A 477 -191.90 -132.36 -28.92
CA ILE A 477 -191.08 -133.58 -28.85
C ILE A 477 -190.70 -133.88 -27.38
N THR A 478 -191.26 -134.98 -26.84
CA THR A 478 -191.28 -135.30 -25.40
C THR A 478 -190.53 -136.58 -25.02
N VAL A 479 -190.07 -136.66 -23.76
CA VAL A 479 -189.20 -137.73 -23.20
C VAL A 479 -189.97 -138.72 -22.32
N LYS A 480 -189.84 -140.03 -22.61
CA LYS A 480 -190.30 -141.13 -21.75
C LYS A 480 -189.23 -141.49 -20.70
N GLN A 481 -189.58 -141.50 -19.41
CA GLN A 481 -188.65 -141.46 -18.25
C GLN A 481 -187.85 -142.74 -17.95
N ASP A 482 -188.31 -143.91 -18.39
CA ASP A 482 -187.66 -145.20 -18.01
C ASP A 482 -186.56 -145.67 -18.95
N HIS A 483 -186.27 -144.93 -20.01
CA HIS A 483 -185.26 -145.31 -20.99
C HIS A 483 -184.19 -144.25 -21.08
N LYS A 484 -182.98 -144.68 -21.45
CA LYS A 484 -181.85 -143.76 -21.54
C LYS A 484 -181.90 -142.87 -22.78
N TYR A 485 -182.43 -143.37 -23.90
CA TYR A 485 -182.44 -142.67 -25.20
C TYR A 485 -183.87 -142.57 -25.73
N ASN A 486 -184.23 -141.40 -26.29
CA ASN A 486 -185.55 -141.11 -26.85
C ASN A 486 -185.42 -140.37 -28.19
N ILE A 487 -186.34 -140.63 -29.14
CA ILE A 487 -186.48 -139.86 -30.39
C ILE A 487 -187.96 -139.58 -30.69
N GLY A 488 -188.26 -138.41 -31.24
CA GLY A 488 -189.62 -138.02 -31.67
C GLY A 488 -189.61 -136.95 -32.75
N MET A 489 -190.75 -136.73 -33.42
CA MET A 489 -190.91 -135.76 -34.52
C MET A 489 -192.21 -134.96 -34.33
N GLY A 490 -192.20 -133.67 -34.67
CA GLY A 490 -193.30 -132.73 -34.56
C GLY A 490 -193.49 -131.89 -35.83
N LEU A 491 -194.70 -131.38 -36.05
CA LEU A 491 -195.10 -130.49 -37.15
C LEU A 491 -195.68 -129.20 -36.55
N GLY A 492 -195.44 -128.06 -37.19
CA GLY A 492 -195.90 -126.75 -36.74
C GLY A 492 -196.35 -125.90 -37.92
N TYR A 493 -197.43 -125.14 -37.72
CA TYR A 493 -198.02 -124.23 -38.70
C TYR A 493 -198.22 -122.89 -38.02
N TYR A 494 -197.80 -121.80 -38.65
CA TYR A 494 -198.06 -120.46 -38.12
C TYR A 494 -198.28 -119.47 -39.25
N GLY A 495 -199.54 -119.04 -39.39
CA GLY A 495 -200.01 -118.22 -40.49
C GLY A 495 -200.04 -119.02 -41.79
N ASP A 496 -199.42 -118.44 -42.80
CA ASP A 496 -199.31 -118.91 -44.17
C ASP A 496 -197.97 -119.62 -44.43
N GLN A 497 -197.33 -120.12 -43.36
CA GLN A 497 -196.07 -120.88 -43.38
C GLN A 497 -196.10 -122.10 -42.43
N ASP A 498 -195.39 -123.16 -42.83
CA ASP A 498 -195.47 -124.51 -42.26
C ASP A 498 -194.09 -125.18 -42.14
N ALA A 499 -193.91 -125.98 -41.08
CA ALA A 499 -192.60 -126.48 -40.66
C ALA A 499 -192.63 -127.86 -39.96
N ILE A 500 -191.57 -128.65 -40.15
CA ILE A 500 -191.40 -130.01 -39.59
C ILE A 500 -190.14 -130.08 -38.70
N ALA A 501 -190.15 -130.86 -37.63
CA ALA A 501 -189.04 -130.95 -36.67
C ALA A 501 -188.80 -132.36 -36.09
N ILE A 502 -187.55 -132.83 -35.97
CA ILE A 502 -187.11 -134.13 -35.39
C ILE A 502 -186.22 -133.87 -34.17
N GLY A 503 -186.36 -134.66 -33.10
CA GLY A 503 -185.69 -134.42 -31.82
C GLY A 503 -185.26 -135.69 -31.07
N THR A 504 -184.01 -135.70 -30.60
CA THR A 504 -183.34 -136.78 -29.84
C THR A 504 -183.04 -136.32 -28.41
N LYS A 505 -183.43 -137.10 -27.40
CA LYS A 505 -183.26 -136.71 -25.98
C LYS A 505 -182.73 -137.88 -25.12
N ILE A 506 -181.76 -137.63 -24.22
CA ILE A 506 -180.96 -138.61 -23.46
C ILE A 506 -181.01 -138.30 -21.95
N ASN A 507 -181.34 -139.28 -21.09
CA ASN A 507 -181.30 -139.11 -19.63
C ASN A 507 -179.89 -139.43 -19.07
N THR A 508 -179.24 -138.47 -18.41
CA THR A 508 -177.88 -138.61 -17.86
C THR A 508 -177.86 -139.00 -16.39
N SER A 509 -178.88 -138.59 -15.62
CA SER A 509 -179.07 -139.02 -14.23
C SER A 509 -180.55 -138.99 -13.84
N LYS A 510 -180.88 -139.44 -12.61
CA LYS A 510 -182.25 -139.36 -12.06
C LYS A 510 -182.85 -137.95 -12.05
N ASN A 511 -182.02 -136.91 -12.19
CA ASN A 511 -182.42 -135.51 -12.10
C ASN A 511 -182.01 -134.71 -13.34
N SER A 512 -181.49 -135.34 -14.41
CA SER A 512 -180.96 -134.58 -15.56
C SER A 512 -181.14 -135.24 -16.95
N ILE A 513 -181.59 -134.43 -17.94
CA ILE A 513 -181.91 -134.80 -19.35
C ILE A 513 -181.15 -133.88 -20.32
N LEU A 514 -180.65 -134.43 -21.42
CA LEU A 514 -180.03 -133.74 -22.55
C LEU A 514 -180.91 -133.86 -23.81
N SER A 515 -181.05 -132.81 -24.62
CA SER A 515 -181.94 -132.73 -25.82
C SER A 515 -181.25 -132.13 -27.04
N LEU A 516 -181.58 -132.61 -28.24
CA LEU A 516 -181.17 -132.03 -29.53
C LEU A 516 -182.30 -132.18 -30.59
N ASP A 517 -182.80 -131.05 -31.10
CA ASP A 517 -183.96 -130.93 -31.99
C ASP A 517 -183.61 -130.11 -33.26
N THR A 518 -184.15 -130.48 -34.44
CA THR A 518 -183.89 -129.83 -35.74
C THR A 518 -185.17 -129.64 -36.56
N SER A 519 -185.32 -128.54 -37.29
CA SER A 519 -186.55 -128.21 -38.03
C SER A 519 -186.33 -127.56 -39.40
N TYR A 520 -187.31 -127.68 -40.30
CA TYR A 520 -187.31 -127.09 -41.65
C TYR A 520 -188.66 -126.44 -42.00
N ASP A 521 -188.63 -125.24 -42.61
CA ASP A 521 -189.83 -124.43 -42.91
C ASP A 521 -190.04 -124.09 -44.40
N SER A 522 -191.27 -123.68 -44.73
CA SER A 522 -191.76 -123.31 -46.06
C SER A 522 -191.20 -121.99 -46.63
N SER A 523 -190.43 -121.23 -45.83
CA SER A 523 -189.53 -120.17 -46.34
C SER A 523 -188.15 -120.70 -46.72
N HIS A 524 -187.97 -122.03 -46.67
CA HIS A 524 -186.75 -122.76 -46.97
C HIS A 524 -185.62 -122.52 -45.95
N ASP A 525 -185.95 -122.10 -44.73
CA ASP A 525 -184.99 -121.86 -43.64
C ASP A 525 -184.92 -123.07 -42.67
N PHE A 526 -183.78 -123.23 -41.96
CA PHE A 526 -183.46 -124.40 -41.11
C PHE A 526 -183.14 -123.98 -39.66
N GLY A 527 -183.63 -124.75 -38.68
CA GLY A 527 -183.45 -124.48 -37.24
C GLY A 527 -182.84 -125.66 -36.49
N VAL A 528 -182.02 -125.38 -35.47
CA VAL A 528 -181.40 -126.36 -34.56
C VAL A 528 -181.54 -125.86 -33.12
N ALA A 529 -181.84 -126.76 -32.18
CA ALA A 529 -181.98 -126.46 -30.76
C ALA A 529 -181.36 -127.57 -29.90
N ALA A 530 -180.56 -127.20 -28.88
CA ALA A 530 -179.96 -128.13 -27.94
C ALA A 530 -180.09 -127.60 -26.50
N GLY A 531 -180.37 -128.47 -25.53
CA GLY A 531 -180.60 -128.04 -24.15
C GLY A 531 -180.51 -129.15 -23.11
N MET A 532 -180.15 -128.78 -21.88
CA MET A 532 -180.15 -129.67 -20.70
C MET A 532 -181.20 -129.20 -19.68
N THR A 533 -181.76 -130.14 -18.94
CA THR A 533 -182.72 -129.88 -17.87
C THR A 533 -182.29 -130.57 -16.59
N PHE A 534 -182.51 -129.91 -15.44
CA PHE A 534 -182.22 -130.41 -14.11
C PHE A 534 -183.46 -130.29 -13.22
N GLY A 535 -183.80 -131.31 -12.43
CA GLY A 535 -184.95 -131.30 -11.50
C GLY A 535 -184.53 -131.70 -10.09
N PHE A 536 -185.01 -131.02 -9.05
CA PHE A 536 -184.62 -131.22 -7.65
C PHE A 536 -185.89 -131.44 -6.80
N ASN A 537 -185.84 -132.32 -5.79
CA ASN A 537 -186.97 -132.70 -4.91
C ASN A 537 -187.15 -131.74 -3.74
#